data_AF-A0A375YEE3-F1
#
_entry.id   AF-A0A375YEE3-F1
#
_cell.length_a   1.000
_cell.length_b   1.000
_cell.length_c   1.000
_cell.angle_alpha   90.00
_cell.angle_beta   90.00
_cell.angle_gamma   90.00
#
_symmetry.space_group_name_H-M   'P 1'
#
loop_
_entity.id
_entity.type
_entity.pdbx_description
1 polymer ?
#
loop_
_entity_poly.entity_id
_entity_poly.type
_entity_poly.pdbx_seq_one_letter_code
_entity_poly.pdbx_strand_id
1 'polypeptide(L)'
;MTESNKALVRRFFTAVEEGAFDVFDEIVAEHYDDHLPGTSPGRESLKTYFRGLRSAFPDLRLPISQMVAEGDRVAVLNAVQGTHRGEFLGIAPTGRSVDASAFQLYRIQDGRLAEHWEVADFATLQRQLTGPA
;
A
#
# COMPACT_ATOMS: atom_id res chain seq x y z
N MET A 1 -3.37 -23.26 -1.59
CA MET A 1 -2.64 -22.30 -0.73
C MET A 1 -2.27 -21.05 -1.51
N THR A 2 -1.51 -21.14 -2.60
CA THR A 2 -1.11 -20.00 -3.44
C THR A 2 -2.26 -19.06 -3.85
N GLU A 3 -3.38 -19.60 -4.35
CA GLU A 3 -4.54 -18.77 -4.72
C GLU A 3 -5.25 -18.13 -3.51
N SER A 4 -5.26 -18.79 -2.35
CA SER A 4 -5.76 -18.21 -1.10
C SER A 4 -4.89 -17.06 -0.62
N ASN A 5 -3.57 -17.20 -0.77
CA ASN A 5 -2.60 -16.16 -0.42
C ASN A 5 -2.75 -14.94 -1.33
N LYS A 6 -2.89 -15.16 -2.65
CA LYS A 6 -3.21 -14.08 -3.60
C LYS A 6 -4.53 -13.39 -3.25
N ALA A 7 -5.56 -14.16 -2.91
CA ALA A 7 -6.85 -13.60 -2.51
C ALA A 7 -6.76 -12.74 -1.24
N LEU A 8 -5.95 -13.16 -0.25
CA LEU A 8 -5.70 -12.38 0.96
C LEU A 8 -5.04 -11.03 0.64
N VAL A 9 -4.02 -11.03 -0.22
CA VAL A 9 -3.35 -9.79 -0.65
C VAL A 9 -4.30 -8.92 -1.47
N ARG A 10 -5.11 -9.48 -2.38
CA ARG A 10 -6.13 -8.69 -3.09
C ARG A 10 -7.12 -8.04 -2.13
N ARG A 11 -7.59 -8.78 -1.11
CA ARG A 11 -8.48 -8.25 -0.08
C ARG A 11 -7.86 -7.07 0.67
N PHE A 12 -6.55 -7.13 0.94
CA PHE A 12 -5.81 -6.02 1.53
C PHE A 12 -5.81 -4.78 0.63
N PHE A 13 -5.46 -4.93 -0.66
CA PHE A 13 -5.47 -3.82 -1.62
C PHE A 13 -6.86 -3.20 -1.77
N THR A 14 -7.90 -4.01 -1.90
CA THR A 14 -9.30 -3.54 -1.96
C THR A 14 -9.67 -2.77 -0.69
N ALA A 15 -9.32 -3.28 0.49
CA ALA A 15 -9.60 -2.57 1.74
C ALA A 15 -8.91 -1.20 1.81
N VAL A 16 -7.70 -1.05 1.25
CA VAL A 16 -7.02 0.26 1.13
C VAL A 16 -7.74 1.18 0.13
N GLU A 17 -8.11 0.69 -1.05
CA GLU A 17 -8.83 1.45 -2.07
C GLU A 17 -10.24 1.88 -1.63
N GLU A 18 -10.88 1.14 -0.71
CA GLU A 18 -12.19 1.45 -0.15
C GLU A 18 -12.12 2.22 1.18
N GLY A 19 -10.94 2.28 1.82
CA GLY A 19 -10.79 2.84 3.16
C GLY A 19 -11.39 1.97 4.27
N ALA A 20 -11.61 0.69 4.00
CA ALA A 20 -12.18 -0.29 4.92
C ALA A 20 -11.12 -0.83 5.90
N PHE A 21 -10.51 0.06 6.70
CA PHE A 21 -9.35 -0.29 7.55
C PHE A 21 -9.65 -1.24 8.70
N ASP A 22 -10.92 -1.40 9.09
CA ASP A 22 -11.32 -2.39 10.10
C ASP A 22 -11.10 -3.82 9.61
N VAL A 23 -11.10 -4.04 8.30
CA VAL A 23 -10.76 -5.34 7.69
C VAL A 23 -9.35 -5.80 8.07
N PHE A 24 -8.44 -4.86 8.37
CA PHE A 24 -7.06 -5.21 8.74
C PHE A 24 -7.01 -6.03 10.03
N ASP A 25 -8.02 -5.92 10.89
CA ASP A 25 -8.07 -6.71 12.12
C ASP A 25 -8.22 -8.21 11.89
N GLU A 26 -8.72 -8.59 10.71
CA GLU A 26 -8.90 -9.96 10.28
C GLU A 26 -7.74 -10.47 9.43
N ILE A 27 -7.12 -9.60 8.61
CA ILE A 27 -6.21 -10.04 7.54
C ILE A 27 -4.73 -9.68 7.76
N VAL A 28 -4.43 -8.78 8.69
CA VAL A 28 -3.05 -8.36 9.03
C VAL A 28 -2.70 -8.94 10.41
N ALA A 29 -1.46 -9.34 10.66
CA ALA A 29 -1.00 -9.75 11.98
C ALA A 29 -1.02 -8.56 12.96
N GLU A 30 -1.21 -8.81 14.26
CA GLU A 30 -1.18 -7.73 15.26
C GLU A 30 0.19 -7.04 15.29
N HIS A 31 1.25 -7.84 15.33
CA HIS A 31 2.65 -7.41 15.30
C HIS A 31 3.22 -7.39 13.88
N TYR A 32 2.46 -6.85 12.92
CA TYR A 32 2.90 -6.73 11.53
C TYR A 32 4.26 -6.04 11.41
N ASP A 33 5.18 -6.63 10.65
CA ASP A 33 6.49 -6.02 10.41
C ASP A 33 6.53 -5.30 9.05
N ASP A 34 6.77 -3.99 9.10
CA ASP A 34 6.89 -3.14 7.94
C ASP A 34 8.37 -2.82 7.74
N HIS A 35 9.00 -3.44 6.74
CA HIS A 35 10.44 -3.30 6.52
C HIS A 35 10.85 -1.97 5.85
N LEU A 36 9.91 -1.05 5.61
CA LEU A 36 10.25 0.28 5.15
C LEU A 36 11.00 1.08 6.23
N PRO A 37 12.09 1.78 5.89
CA PRO A 37 12.81 2.59 6.87
C PRO A 37 11.93 3.67 7.51
N GLY A 38 11.98 3.76 8.84
CA GLY A 38 11.27 4.80 9.60
C GLY A 38 9.80 4.50 9.90
N THR A 39 9.32 3.30 9.59
CA THR A 39 7.99 2.84 9.99
C THR A 39 8.01 2.32 11.44
N SER A 40 6.84 2.39 12.08
CA SER A 40 6.61 1.73 13.36
C SER A 40 5.97 0.37 13.10
N PRO A 41 6.34 -0.70 13.83
CA PRO A 41 5.72 -2.00 13.65
C PRO A 41 4.26 -1.99 14.11
N GLY A 42 3.53 -3.02 13.70
CA GLY A 42 2.17 -3.32 14.13
C GLY A 42 1.08 -2.83 13.17
N ARG A 43 -0.05 -3.53 13.17
CA ARG A 43 -1.18 -3.20 12.29
C ARG A 43 -1.74 -1.79 12.46
N GLU A 44 -1.67 -1.22 13.66
CA GLU A 44 -2.21 0.12 13.92
C GLU A 44 -1.37 1.21 13.25
N SER A 45 -0.06 1.02 13.21
CA SER A 45 0.86 1.87 12.43
C SER A 45 0.53 1.79 10.95
N LEU A 46 0.27 0.58 10.44
CA LEU A 46 -0.14 0.35 9.05
C LEU A 46 -1.49 1.02 8.71
N LYS A 47 -2.51 0.88 9.58
CA LYS A 47 -3.81 1.57 9.43
C LYS A 47 -3.63 3.08 9.40
N THR A 48 -2.79 3.61 10.29
CA THR A 48 -2.51 5.06 10.36
C THR A 48 -1.86 5.55 9.07
N TYR A 49 -0.88 4.82 8.54
CA TYR A 49 -0.24 5.12 7.27
C TYR A 49 -1.25 5.19 6.11
N PHE A 50 -2.07 4.15 5.92
CA PHE A 50 -3.02 4.13 4.80
C PHE A 50 -4.18 5.12 4.97
N ARG A 51 -4.59 5.45 6.21
CA ARG A 51 -5.51 6.57 6.47
C ARG A 51 -4.91 7.90 6.01
N GLY A 52 -3.64 8.14 6.31
CA GLY A 52 -2.91 9.31 5.82
C GLY A 52 -2.82 9.35 4.29
N LEU A 53 -2.46 8.22 3.67
CA LEU A 53 -2.37 8.09 2.22
C LEU A 53 -3.73 8.37 1.54
N ARG A 54 -4.84 7.83 2.05
CA ARG A 54 -6.18 8.15 1.54
C ARG A 54 -6.59 9.61 1.78
N SER A 55 -6.17 10.21 2.89
CA SER A 55 -6.43 11.63 3.14
C SER A 55 -5.71 12.51 2.12
N ALA A 56 -4.49 12.14 1.72
CA ALA A 56 -3.72 12.79 0.66
C ALA A 56 -4.33 12.56 -0.73
N PHE A 57 -4.81 11.35 -1.00
CA PHE A 57 -5.39 10.91 -2.26
C PHE A 57 -6.79 10.30 -2.04
N PRO A 58 -7.87 11.12 -1.96
CA PRO A 58 -9.21 10.61 -1.64
C PRO A 58 -9.78 9.61 -2.66
N ASP A 59 -9.28 9.66 -3.89
CA ASP A 59 -9.57 8.78 -5.02
C ASP A 59 -8.46 7.73 -5.25
N LEU A 60 -7.72 7.37 -4.19
CA LEU A 60 -6.62 6.39 -4.23
C LEU A 60 -7.04 5.08 -4.90
N ARG A 61 -6.26 4.67 -5.90
CA ARG A 61 -6.32 3.37 -6.58
C ARG A 61 -4.94 2.72 -6.54
N LEU A 62 -4.95 1.39 -6.40
CA LEU A 62 -3.76 0.55 -6.33
C LEU A 62 -3.85 -0.59 -7.34
N PRO A 63 -3.94 -0.30 -8.66
CA PRO A 63 -4.12 -1.34 -9.66
C PRO A 63 -2.95 -2.33 -9.63
N ILE A 64 -3.27 -3.62 -9.57
CA ILE A 64 -2.29 -4.70 -9.57
C ILE A 64 -2.06 -5.14 -11.01
N SER A 65 -0.85 -4.94 -11.52
CA SER A 65 -0.46 -5.35 -12.87
C SER A 65 0.04 -6.79 -12.91
N GLN A 66 0.79 -7.22 -11.88
CA GLN A 66 1.21 -8.61 -11.72
C GLN A 66 1.12 -9.07 -10.26
N MET A 67 0.82 -10.36 -10.10
CA MET A 67 0.82 -11.01 -8.79
C MET A 67 1.28 -12.46 -8.92
N VAL A 68 2.37 -12.79 -8.23
CA VAL A 68 2.92 -14.14 -8.17
C VAL A 68 3.01 -14.59 -6.72
N ALA A 69 2.88 -15.89 -6.49
CA ALA A 69 2.93 -16.42 -5.14
C ALA A 69 3.64 -17.78 -5.11
N GLU A 70 4.45 -17.97 -4.09
CA GLU A 70 5.26 -19.16 -3.85
C GLU A 70 5.33 -19.42 -2.35
N GLY A 71 4.92 -20.61 -1.92
CA GLY A 71 4.85 -20.95 -0.49
C GLY A 71 3.98 -19.97 0.29
N ASP A 72 4.62 -19.31 1.28
CA ASP A 72 4.03 -18.31 2.18
C ASP A 72 4.19 -16.87 1.67
N ARG A 73 4.73 -16.66 0.47
CA ARG A 73 5.03 -15.33 -0.06
C ARG A 73 4.16 -14.97 -1.27
N VAL A 74 3.85 -13.68 -1.38
CA VAL A 74 3.14 -13.10 -2.53
C VAL A 74 3.86 -11.83 -2.95
N ALA A 75 4.34 -11.79 -4.19
CA ALA A 75 4.88 -10.58 -4.79
C ALA A 75 3.82 -9.89 -5.66
N VAL A 76 3.80 -8.56 -5.60
CA VAL A 76 2.84 -7.71 -6.30
C VAL A 76 3.61 -6.61 -7.01
N LEU A 77 3.33 -6.44 -8.30
CA LEU A 77 3.64 -5.20 -9.02
C LEU A 77 2.33 -4.42 -9.14
N ASN A 78 2.31 -3.21 -8.60
CA ASN A 78 1.15 -2.33 -8.64
C ASN A 78 1.56 -0.89 -9.01
N ALA A 79 0.57 -0.02 -9.18
CA ALA A 79 0.78 1.42 -9.18
C ALA A 79 0.08 2.07 -7.98
N VAL A 80 0.48 3.30 -7.67
CA VAL A 80 -0.20 4.23 -6.78
C VAL A 80 -0.77 5.33 -7.65
N GLN A 81 -2.10 5.38 -7.73
CA GLN A 81 -2.84 6.32 -8.55
C GLN A 81 -3.78 7.15 -7.68
N GLY A 82 -3.93 8.43 -8.00
CA GLY A 82 -4.88 9.31 -7.31
C GLY A 82 -4.63 10.78 -7.59
N THR A 83 -5.52 11.63 -7.09
CA THR A 83 -5.41 13.08 -7.16
C THR A 83 -4.96 13.65 -5.81
N HIS A 84 -3.87 14.41 -5.81
CA HIS A 84 -3.30 14.99 -4.60
C HIS A 84 -4.18 16.12 -4.06
N ARG A 85 -4.99 15.82 -3.04
CA ARG A 85 -6.00 16.73 -2.43
C ARG A 85 -5.80 16.98 -0.94
N GLY A 86 -4.95 16.20 -0.27
CA GLY A 86 -4.47 16.48 1.08
C GLY A 86 -2.96 16.75 1.09
N GLU A 87 -2.39 17.04 2.25
CA GLU A 87 -0.94 17.11 2.40
C GLU A 87 -0.32 15.72 2.31
N PHE A 88 0.78 15.59 1.57
CA PHE A 88 1.54 14.34 1.46
C PHE A 88 3.05 14.62 1.50
N LEU A 89 3.77 13.98 2.42
CA LEU A 89 5.22 14.15 2.61
C LEU A 89 5.64 15.63 2.74
N GLY A 90 4.84 16.45 3.44
CA GLY A 90 5.08 17.88 3.63
C GLY A 90 4.77 18.75 2.39
N ILE A 91 4.20 18.17 1.34
CA ILE A 91 3.79 18.89 0.13
C ILE A 91 2.30 19.22 0.27
N ALA A 92 1.98 20.52 0.18
CA ALA A 92 0.59 21.00 0.16
C ALA A 92 -0.19 20.44 -1.05
N PRO A 93 -1.52 20.29 -0.96
CA PRO A 93 -2.33 19.68 -2.02
C PRO A 93 -2.18 20.46 -3.34
N THR A 94 -1.72 19.76 -4.38
CA THR A 94 -1.40 20.38 -5.68
C THR A 94 -2.50 20.20 -6.72
N GLY A 95 -3.50 19.35 -6.46
CA GLY A 95 -4.57 19.00 -7.39
C GLY A 95 -4.11 18.13 -8.56
N ARG A 96 -2.84 17.70 -8.59
CA ARG A 96 -2.26 16.88 -9.67
C ARG A 96 -2.59 15.41 -9.49
N SER A 97 -2.72 14.71 -10.59
CA SER A 97 -2.82 13.25 -10.59
C SER A 97 -1.43 12.62 -10.55
N VAL A 98 -1.33 11.50 -9.82
CA VAL A 98 -0.13 10.68 -9.74
C VAL A 98 -0.41 9.30 -10.33
N ASP A 99 0.65 8.69 -10.86
CA ASP A 99 0.71 7.30 -11.30
C ASP A 99 2.17 6.85 -11.18
N ALA A 100 2.50 6.19 -10.07
CA ALA A 100 3.85 5.73 -9.76
C ALA A 100 3.83 4.24 -9.44
N SER A 101 4.77 3.48 -10.02
CA SER A 101 4.83 2.03 -9.78
C SER A 101 5.42 1.69 -8.41
N ALA A 102 4.98 0.57 -7.84
CA ALA A 102 5.53 -0.03 -6.65
C ALA A 102 5.62 -1.54 -6.79
N PHE A 103 6.63 -2.12 -6.16
CA PHE A 103 6.79 -3.56 -6.00
C PHE A 103 6.74 -3.90 -4.52
N GLN A 104 5.91 -4.88 -4.16
CA GLN A 104 5.74 -5.33 -2.79
C GLN A 104 5.92 -6.83 -2.70
N LEU A 105 6.55 -7.30 -1.62
CA LEU A 105 6.64 -8.70 -1.27
C LEU A 105 6.02 -8.90 0.10
N TYR A 106 4.94 -9.66 0.18
CA TYR A 106 4.27 -10.01 1.42
C TYR A 106 4.68 -11.40 1.89
N ARG A 107 4.89 -11.59 3.19
CA ARG A 107 4.86 -12.92 3.83
C ARG A 107 3.57 -13.11 4.61
N ILE A 108 3.01 -14.30 4.51
CA ILE A 108 1.78 -14.71 5.17
C ILE A 108 2.10 -15.72 6.24
N GLN A 109 1.53 -15.54 7.43
CA GLN A 109 1.62 -16.49 8.53
C GLN A 109 0.25 -16.61 9.20
N ASP A 110 -0.16 -17.83 9.54
CA ASP A 110 -1.41 -18.09 10.25
C ASP A 110 -2.64 -17.44 9.58
N GLY A 111 -2.64 -17.44 8.24
CA GLY A 111 -3.70 -16.88 7.40
C GLY A 111 -3.75 -15.35 7.33
N ARG A 112 -2.70 -14.65 7.81
CA ARG A 112 -2.62 -13.19 7.88
C ARG A 112 -1.34 -12.67 7.26
N LEU A 113 -1.37 -11.43 6.75
CA LEU A 113 -0.17 -10.70 6.33
C LEU A 113 0.69 -10.47 7.58
N ALA A 114 1.89 -11.04 7.60
CA ALA A 114 2.78 -10.97 8.76
C ALA A 114 3.83 -9.86 8.60
N GLU A 115 4.31 -9.66 7.39
CA GLU A 115 5.29 -8.62 7.08
C GLU A 115 5.31 -8.28 5.59
N HIS A 116 5.96 -7.18 5.22
CA HIS A 116 6.28 -6.91 3.83
C HIS A 116 7.56 -6.10 3.60
N TRP A 117 8.06 -6.18 2.36
CA TRP A 117 9.08 -5.31 1.79
C TRP A 117 8.49 -4.55 0.62
N GLU A 118 8.95 -3.32 0.41
CA GLU A 118 8.48 -2.46 -0.68
C GLU A 118 9.62 -1.73 -1.37
N VAL A 119 9.49 -1.56 -2.68
CA VAL A 119 10.23 -0.58 -3.48
C VAL A 119 9.22 0.23 -4.30
N ALA A 120 9.10 1.52 -4.02
CA ALA A 120 8.26 2.43 -4.78
C ALA A 120 9.09 3.40 -5.64
N ASP A 121 8.57 3.76 -6.81
CA ASP A 121 9.14 4.79 -7.68
C ASP A 121 8.83 6.21 -7.13
N PHE A 122 9.47 6.52 -6.00
CA PHE A 122 9.35 7.83 -5.35
C PHE A 122 9.82 8.97 -6.24
N ALA A 123 10.76 8.73 -7.16
CA ALA A 123 11.25 9.75 -8.09
C ALA A 123 10.15 10.19 -9.07
N THR A 124 9.39 9.24 -9.62
CA THR A 124 8.22 9.56 -10.46
C THR A 124 7.12 10.23 -9.65
N LEU A 125 6.81 9.72 -8.46
CA LEU A 125 5.80 10.31 -7.57
C LEU A 125 6.13 11.78 -7.24
N GLN A 126 7.36 12.06 -6.80
CA GLN A 126 7.81 13.40 -6.47
C GLN A 126 7.76 14.32 -7.69
N ARG A 127 8.22 13.86 -8.87
CA ARG A 127 8.15 14.64 -10.10
C ARG A 127 6.72 14.98 -10.49
N GLN A 128 5.77 14.07 -10.34
CA GLN A 128 4.35 14.33 -10.62
C GLN A 128 3.75 15.33 -9.62
N LEU A 129 4.16 15.26 -8.34
CA LEU A 129 3.68 16.17 -7.31
C LEU A 129 4.23 17.60 -7.46
N THR A 130 5.52 17.78 -7.79
CA THR A 130 6.21 19.08 -7.68
C THR A 130 6.90 19.55 -8.95
N GLY A 131 6.97 18.73 -10.00
CA GLY A 131 7.64 19.09 -11.26
C GLY A 131 6.97 20.25 -12.01
N PRO A 132 7.62 20.81 -13.04
CA PRO A 132 6.97 21.76 -13.94
C PRO A 132 5.75 21.10 -14.61
N ALA A 133 4.72 21.91 -14.87
CA ALA A 133 3.51 21.47 -15.58
C ALA A 133 3.79 21.25 -17.07
#